data_AF-A0A0F9DTT3-F1
#
_entry.id   AF-A0A0F9DTT3-F1
#
_cell.length_a   1.000
_cell.length_b   1.000
_cell.length_c   1.000
_cell.angle_alpha   90.00
_cell.angle_beta   90.00
_cell.angle_gamma   90.00
#
_symmetry.space_group_name_H-M   'P 1'
#
loop_
_entity.id
_entity.type
_entity.pdbx_description
1 polymer ?
#
loop_
_entity_poly.entity_id
_entity_poly.type
_entity_poly.pdbx_seq_one_letter_code
_entity_poly.pdbx_strand_id
1 'polypeptide(L)'
;FDSFEAWSDGVARHLDEAPLIKVARAAEDAVRNTMKGKSRDAIARAEDDAVREAVFLVKLFLKVTGGLLDKAANYGLQVSLCARSLQLLLLKGAVGKGVREATRFFDAKSSPSNVRMVRDEIRRHAGTVYLHQQVINAISQNYFARTAILFPATARRLKGIVGTAETLAEEYNGFAGADGFGSEGRLPIDLEGVKHRLASAVRDEVVFVARMAKAETLVTLGRNEEGCALAAGAYGERRLERQ
;
A
#
# COMPACT_ATOMS: atom_id res chain seq x y z
N PHE A 1 47.23 11.06 -10.96
CA PHE A 1 46.38 10.71 -12.10
C PHE A 1 45.89 9.26 -11.99
N ASP A 2 46.72 8.33 -11.50
CA ASP A 2 46.35 6.92 -11.24
C ASP A 2 45.18 6.68 -10.26
N SER A 3 44.84 7.65 -9.40
CA SER A 3 43.73 7.52 -8.43
C SER A 3 42.35 7.82 -9.02
N PHE A 4 42.26 8.52 -10.16
CA PHE A 4 40.99 8.84 -10.79
C PHE A 4 40.49 7.70 -11.69
N GLU A 5 41.40 7.02 -12.39
CA GLU A 5 41.08 5.82 -13.19
C GLU A 5 40.67 4.63 -12.30
N ALA A 6 41.36 4.41 -11.17
CA ALA A 6 40.97 3.36 -10.21
C ALA A 6 39.60 3.63 -9.54
N TRP A 7 39.24 4.90 -9.32
CA TRP A 7 37.93 5.29 -8.80
C TRP A 7 36.83 5.17 -9.87
N SER A 8 37.12 5.60 -11.10
CA SER A 8 36.28 5.43 -12.29
C SER A 8 35.94 3.96 -12.54
N ASP A 9 36.94 3.07 -12.51
CA ASP A 9 36.76 1.64 -12.70
C ASP A 9 35.99 0.98 -11.56
N GLY A 10 36.20 1.45 -10.32
CA GLY A 10 35.43 1.01 -9.16
C GLY A 10 33.95 1.37 -9.27
N VAL A 11 33.65 2.62 -9.65
CA VAL A 11 32.27 3.11 -9.86
C VAL A 11 31.60 2.41 -11.04
N ALA A 12 32.31 2.22 -12.16
CA ALA A 12 31.81 1.51 -13.33
C ALA A 12 31.43 0.06 -13.00
N ARG A 13 32.28 -0.67 -12.26
CA ARG A 13 31.97 -2.04 -11.80
C ARG A 13 30.77 -2.09 -10.85
N HIS A 14 30.62 -1.11 -9.96
CA HIS A 14 29.47 -1.04 -9.05
C HIS A 14 28.16 -0.68 -9.78
N LEU A 15 28.24 0.13 -10.85
CA LEU A 15 27.10 0.43 -11.71
C LEU A 15 26.68 -0.80 -12.52
N ASP A 16 27.62 -1.56 -13.07
CA ASP A 16 27.33 -2.83 -13.76
C ASP A 16 26.64 -3.87 -12.85
N GLU A 17 26.84 -3.76 -11.54
CA GLU A 17 26.17 -4.60 -10.56
C GLU A 17 24.76 -4.15 -10.17
N ALA A 18 24.36 -2.94 -10.54
CA ALA A 18 23.08 -2.38 -10.16
C ALA A 18 21.92 -3.24 -10.71
N PRO A 19 20.89 -3.57 -9.89
CA PRO A 19 19.78 -4.43 -10.32
C PRO A 19 19.06 -3.93 -11.57
N LEU A 20 18.90 -2.61 -11.72
CA LEU A 20 18.26 -2.01 -12.91
C LEU A 20 19.07 -2.27 -14.18
N ILE A 21 20.41 -2.18 -14.11
CA ILE A 21 21.30 -2.41 -15.26
C ILE A 21 21.33 -3.91 -15.61
N LYS A 22 21.42 -4.79 -14.60
CA LYS A 22 21.37 -6.25 -14.81
C LYS A 22 20.06 -6.71 -15.43
N VAL A 23 18.92 -6.21 -14.94
CA VAL A 23 17.60 -6.58 -15.46
C VAL A 23 17.39 -6.07 -16.89
N ALA A 24 17.82 -4.83 -17.19
CA ALA A 24 17.76 -4.29 -18.54
C ALA A 24 18.61 -5.13 -19.53
N ARG A 25 19.87 -5.43 -19.18
CA ARG A 25 20.75 -6.28 -20.01
C ARG A 25 20.18 -7.68 -20.22
N ALA A 26 19.65 -8.29 -19.16
CA ALA A 26 19.02 -9.61 -19.28
C ALA A 26 17.80 -9.60 -20.23
N ALA A 27 17.05 -8.50 -20.26
CA ALA A 27 15.94 -8.33 -21.20
C ALA A 27 16.45 -8.19 -22.65
N GLU A 28 17.49 -7.38 -22.89
CA GLU A 28 18.13 -7.24 -24.20
C GLU A 28 18.67 -8.57 -24.71
N ASP A 29 19.43 -9.30 -23.87
CA ASP A 29 20.00 -10.60 -24.22
C ASP A 29 18.92 -11.64 -24.53
N ALA A 30 17.80 -11.64 -23.79
CA ALA A 30 16.67 -12.50 -24.06
C ALA A 30 16.03 -12.19 -25.43
N VAL A 31 15.87 -10.91 -25.78
CA VAL A 31 15.38 -10.47 -27.09
C VAL A 31 16.34 -10.90 -28.21
N ARG A 32 17.64 -10.64 -28.07
CA ARG A 32 18.65 -11.06 -29.06
C ARG A 32 18.62 -12.55 -29.32
N ASN A 33 18.48 -13.34 -28.26
CA ASN A 33 18.45 -14.79 -28.36
C ASN A 33 17.18 -15.31 -29.03
N THR A 34 16.02 -14.69 -28.77
CA THR A 34 14.73 -15.10 -29.34
C THR A 34 14.52 -14.60 -30.76
N MET A 35 15.12 -13.47 -31.13
CA MET A 35 14.96 -12.84 -32.46
C MET A 35 16.10 -13.13 -33.43
N LYS A 36 16.86 -14.22 -33.23
CA LYS A 36 17.93 -14.65 -34.15
C LYS A 36 17.40 -14.76 -35.59
N GLY A 37 18.11 -14.14 -36.53
CA GLY A 37 17.75 -14.11 -37.95
C GLY A 37 16.77 -13.01 -38.36
N LYS A 38 16.32 -12.13 -37.44
CA LYS A 38 15.55 -10.92 -37.77
C LYS A 38 16.47 -9.76 -38.16
N SER A 39 15.89 -8.72 -38.77
CA SER A 39 16.63 -7.50 -39.11
C SER A 39 17.09 -6.75 -37.86
N ARG A 40 18.20 -6.02 -37.98
CA ARG A 40 18.76 -5.23 -36.87
C ARG A 40 17.75 -4.23 -36.30
N ASP A 41 16.99 -3.55 -37.15
CA ASP A 41 15.98 -2.57 -36.72
C ASP A 41 14.79 -3.21 -35.99
N ALA A 42 14.46 -4.46 -36.31
CA ALA A 42 13.42 -5.20 -35.60
C ALA A 42 13.90 -5.61 -34.20
N ILE A 43 15.16 -6.06 -34.11
CA ILE A 43 15.81 -6.43 -32.85
C ILE A 43 15.93 -5.18 -31.94
N ALA A 44 16.43 -4.07 -32.47
CA ALA A 44 16.62 -2.84 -31.69
C ALA A 44 15.32 -2.29 -31.09
N ARG A 45 14.22 -2.32 -31.84
CA ARG A 45 12.90 -1.91 -31.32
C ARG A 45 12.39 -2.85 -30.23
N ALA A 46 12.55 -4.16 -30.42
CA ALA A 46 12.15 -5.13 -29.41
C ALA A 46 13.01 -5.04 -28.14
N GLU A 47 14.31 -4.73 -28.27
CA GLU A 47 15.20 -4.45 -27.14
C GLU A 47 14.70 -3.24 -26.34
N ASP A 48 14.40 -2.11 -27.00
CA ASP A 48 13.89 -0.91 -26.34
C ASP A 48 12.58 -1.17 -25.58
N ASP A 49 11.64 -1.87 -26.22
CA ASP A 49 10.37 -2.24 -25.59
C ASP A 49 10.58 -3.16 -24.38
N ALA A 50 11.45 -4.17 -24.49
CA ALA A 50 11.75 -5.11 -23.42
C ALA A 50 12.46 -4.45 -22.24
N VAL A 51 13.43 -3.58 -22.50
CA VAL A 51 14.11 -2.79 -21.46
C VAL A 51 13.11 -1.90 -20.75
N ARG A 52 12.25 -1.20 -21.49
CA ARG A 52 11.21 -0.34 -20.91
C ARG A 52 10.26 -1.12 -20.02
N GLU A 53 9.82 -2.30 -20.46
CA GLU A 53 8.94 -3.16 -19.66
C GLU A 53 9.65 -3.68 -18.40
N ALA A 54 10.90 -4.14 -18.53
CA ALA A 54 11.66 -4.67 -17.41
C ALA A 54 11.94 -3.59 -16.35
N VAL A 55 12.34 -2.39 -16.76
CA VAL A 55 12.52 -1.25 -15.85
C VAL A 55 11.20 -0.85 -15.21
N PHE A 56 10.09 -0.86 -15.96
CA PHE A 56 8.76 -0.61 -15.42
C PHE A 56 8.37 -1.57 -14.31
N LEU A 57 8.57 -2.88 -14.51
CA LEU A 57 8.26 -3.88 -13.48
C LEU A 57 9.11 -3.68 -12.22
N VAL A 58 10.40 -3.34 -12.35
CA VAL A 58 11.24 -3.01 -11.20
C VAL A 58 10.74 -1.75 -10.47
N LYS A 59 10.42 -0.68 -11.20
CA LYS A 59 9.86 0.55 -10.61
C LYS A 59 8.53 0.30 -9.91
N LEU A 60 7.65 -0.50 -10.52
CA LEU A 60 6.36 -0.86 -9.95
C LEU A 60 6.53 -1.65 -8.64
N PHE A 61 7.43 -2.64 -8.63
CA PHE A 61 7.77 -3.41 -7.44
C PHE A 61 8.28 -2.49 -6.30
N LEU A 62 9.23 -1.60 -6.61
CA LEU A 62 9.77 -0.65 -5.63
C LEU A 62 8.71 0.32 -5.12
N LYS A 63 7.83 0.82 -6.00
CA LYS A 63 6.74 1.73 -5.63
C LYS A 63 5.77 1.08 -4.66
N VAL A 64 5.35 -0.15 -4.96
CA VAL A 64 4.41 -0.90 -4.11
C VAL A 64 5.05 -1.22 -2.76
N THR A 65 6.29 -1.70 -2.77
CA THR A 65 7.01 -2.08 -1.55
C THR A 65 7.35 -0.87 -0.69
N GLY A 66 7.94 0.17 -1.27
CA GLY A 66 8.31 1.42 -0.58
C GLY A 66 7.07 2.14 -0.03
N GLY A 67 6.03 2.28 -0.85
CA GLY A 67 4.79 2.92 -0.42
C GLY A 67 4.11 2.21 0.76
N LEU A 68 4.26 0.89 0.89
CA LEU A 68 3.78 0.16 2.06
C LEU A 68 4.68 0.36 3.28
N LEU A 69 6.01 0.39 3.11
CA LEU A 69 6.95 0.67 4.20
C LEU A 69 6.68 2.04 4.83
N ASP A 70 6.47 3.06 4.00
CA ASP A 70 6.16 4.43 4.43
C ASP A 70 4.86 4.49 5.23
N LYS A 71 3.84 3.72 4.80
CA LYS A 71 2.52 3.70 5.46
C LYS A 71 2.50 2.82 6.71
N ALA A 72 3.41 1.87 6.85
CA ALA A 72 3.37 0.89 7.93
C ALA A 72 3.56 1.51 9.33
N ALA A 73 4.31 2.61 9.44
CA ALA A 73 4.38 3.37 10.70
C ALA A 73 3.03 4.02 11.04
N ASN A 74 2.37 4.62 10.05
CA ASN A 74 1.05 5.25 10.21
C ASN A 74 -0.01 4.22 10.60
N TYR A 75 0.03 3.00 10.06
CA TYR A 75 -0.89 1.94 10.49
C TYR A 75 -0.68 1.55 11.95
N GLY A 76 0.56 1.41 12.41
CA GLY A 76 0.86 1.12 13.81
C GLY A 76 0.29 2.18 14.77
N LEU A 77 0.41 3.46 14.40
CA LEU A 77 -0.17 4.55 15.17
C LEU A 77 -1.71 4.49 15.19
N GLN A 78 -2.35 4.31 14.03
CA GLN A 78 -3.81 4.21 13.92
C GLN A 78 -4.38 3.02 14.71
N VAL A 79 -3.72 1.86 14.65
CA VAL A 79 -4.05 0.69 15.48
C VAL A 79 -3.99 1.04 16.95
N SER A 80 -2.91 1.70 17.39
CA SER A 80 -2.71 2.03 18.80
C SER A 80 -3.78 3.01 19.31
N LEU A 81 -4.16 3.98 18.49
CA LEU A 81 -5.25 4.91 18.77
C LEU A 81 -6.61 4.19 18.85
N CYS A 82 -6.93 3.33 17.88
CA CYS A 82 -8.16 2.53 17.88
C CYS A 82 -8.25 1.62 19.11
N ALA A 83 -7.17 0.90 19.41
CA ALA A 83 -7.08 0.01 20.57
C ALA A 83 -7.28 0.78 21.87
N ARG A 84 -6.61 1.94 22.01
CA ARG A 84 -6.75 2.77 23.21
C ARG A 84 -8.17 3.30 23.38
N SER A 85 -8.78 3.77 22.29
CA SER A 85 -10.17 4.24 22.28
C SER A 85 -11.15 3.13 22.67
N LEU A 86 -10.94 1.91 22.17
CA LEU A 86 -11.75 0.74 22.52
C LEU A 86 -11.56 0.36 24.00
N GLN A 87 -10.33 0.30 24.50
CA GLN A 87 -10.05 0.03 25.91
C GLN A 87 -10.73 1.04 26.84
N LEU A 88 -10.71 2.33 26.49
CA LEU A 88 -11.40 3.35 27.28
C LEU A 88 -12.93 3.14 27.29
N LEU A 89 -13.52 2.69 26.18
CA LEU A 89 -14.93 2.32 26.14
C LEU A 89 -15.23 1.09 27.01
N LEU A 90 -14.37 0.07 26.96
CA LEU A 90 -14.50 -1.15 27.76
C LEU A 90 -14.38 -0.87 29.26
N LEU A 91 -13.38 -0.09 29.67
CA LEU A 91 -13.20 0.31 31.07
C LEU A 91 -14.40 1.11 31.58
N LYS A 92 -14.86 2.12 30.81
CA LYS A 92 -16.08 2.86 31.16
C LYS A 92 -17.30 1.97 31.28
N GLY A 93 -17.35 0.89 30.49
CA GLY A 93 -18.44 -0.06 30.55
C GLY A 93 -18.37 -0.99 31.78
N ALA A 94 -17.20 -1.54 32.08
CA ALA A 94 -16.98 -2.46 33.19
C ALA A 94 -17.16 -1.80 34.57
N VAL A 95 -16.99 -0.48 34.63
CA VAL A 95 -17.19 0.32 35.83
C VAL A 95 -18.70 0.46 36.11
N GLY A 96 -19.23 -0.38 36.99
CA GLY A 96 -20.63 -0.32 37.46
C GLY A 96 -20.98 0.98 38.22
N LYS A 97 -22.25 1.10 38.65
CA LYS A 97 -22.82 2.28 39.36
C LYS A 97 -22.00 2.80 40.57
N GLY A 98 -21.12 1.98 41.17
CA GLY A 98 -20.38 2.28 42.40
C GLY A 98 -19.13 3.15 42.26
N VAL A 99 -18.64 3.44 41.05
CA VAL A 99 -17.41 4.26 40.84
C VAL A 99 -17.71 5.54 40.06
N ARG A 100 -18.98 5.98 40.02
CA ARG A 100 -19.37 7.25 39.39
C ARG A 100 -18.62 8.46 39.95
N GLU A 101 -18.07 8.38 41.15
CA GLU A 101 -17.29 9.47 41.77
C GLU A 101 -15.83 9.52 41.35
N ALA A 102 -15.16 8.40 41.06
CA ALA A 102 -13.76 8.41 40.63
C ALA A 102 -13.59 8.71 39.13
N THR A 103 -14.64 8.46 38.33
CA THR A 103 -14.66 8.76 36.88
C THR A 103 -15.40 10.06 36.54
N ARG A 104 -15.60 10.99 37.49
CA ARG A 104 -16.23 12.30 37.22
C ARG A 104 -15.52 13.10 36.11
N PHE A 105 -14.21 12.93 35.95
CA PHE A 105 -13.46 13.52 34.83
C PHE A 105 -13.75 12.86 33.46
N PHE A 106 -14.32 11.66 33.46
CA PHE A 106 -14.74 10.92 32.28
C PHE A 106 -16.27 10.92 32.07
N ASP A 107 -17.00 11.67 32.91
CA ASP A 107 -18.47 11.78 33.00
C ASP A 107 -19.10 12.60 31.86
N ALA A 108 -18.45 12.58 30.70
CA ALA A 108 -19.20 12.64 29.47
C ALA A 108 -19.91 11.29 29.36
N LYS A 109 -21.22 11.28 29.60
CA LYS A 109 -22.17 10.22 29.21
C LYS A 109 -21.59 9.42 28.05
N SER A 110 -21.65 8.10 28.11
CA SER A 110 -21.39 7.19 26.98
C SER A 110 -22.38 7.50 25.86
N SER A 111 -22.23 8.66 25.24
CA SER A 111 -23.12 9.16 24.22
C SER A 111 -22.98 8.17 23.06
N PRO A 112 -24.08 7.75 22.45
CA PRO A 112 -24.05 6.98 21.20
C PRO A 112 -23.08 7.58 20.15
N SER A 113 -22.77 8.88 20.23
CA SER A 113 -21.72 9.52 19.42
C SER A 113 -20.31 8.94 19.61
N ASN A 114 -19.87 8.65 20.83
CA ASN A 114 -18.51 8.18 21.11
C ASN A 114 -18.31 6.73 20.66
N VAL A 115 -19.33 5.88 20.87
CA VAL A 115 -19.32 4.49 20.40
C VAL A 115 -19.33 4.43 18.88
N ARG A 116 -20.13 5.28 18.22
CA ARG A 116 -20.11 5.41 16.75
C ARG A 116 -18.77 5.92 16.23
N MET A 117 -18.16 6.88 16.91
CA MET A 117 -16.86 7.43 16.52
C MET A 117 -15.77 6.36 16.52
N VAL A 118 -15.66 5.58 17.60
CA VAL A 118 -14.68 4.48 17.68
C VAL A 118 -14.95 3.41 16.63
N ARG A 119 -16.21 3.03 16.42
CA ARG A 119 -16.61 2.12 15.35
C ARG A 119 -16.16 2.63 13.98
N ASP A 120 -16.46 3.88 13.68
CA ASP A 120 -16.17 4.47 12.37
C ASP A 120 -14.66 4.62 12.16
N GLU A 121 -13.89 4.84 13.21
CA GLU A 121 -12.43 4.87 13.17
C GLU A 121 -11.82 3.49 12.89
N ILE A 122 -12.26 2.45 13.62
CA ILE A 122 -11.85 1.05 13.36
C ILE A 122 -12.23 0.65 11.94
N ARG A 123 -13.47 0.94 11.53
CA ARG A 123 -13.97 0.64 10.17
C ARG A 123 -13.14 1.35 9.09
N ARG A 124 -12.80 2.63 9.30
CA ARG A 124 -11.97 3.41 8.36
C ARG A 124 -10.55 2.85 8.27
N HIS A 125 -9.97 2.47 9.42
CA HIS A 125 -8.65 1.87 9.47
C HIS A 125 -8.63 0.52 8.73
N ALA A 126 -9.57 -0.38 9.04
CA ALA A 126 -9.72 -1.65 8.33
C ALA A 126 -9.91 -1.45 6.81
N GLY A 127 -10.76 -0.50 6.40
CA GLY A 127 -10.95 -0.17 4.99
C GLY A 127 -9.67 0.31 4.30
N THR A 128 -8.86 1.11 4.99
CA THR A 128 -7.57 1.58 4.45
C THR A 128 -6.58 0.43 4.28
N VAL A 129 -6.47 -0.46 5.26
CA VAL A 129 -5.58 -1.62 5.19
C VAL A 129 -6.02 -2.59 4.09
N TYR A 130 -7.32 -2.88 4.00
CA TYR A 130 -7.86 -3.74 2.96
C TYR A 130 -7.69 -3.16 1.55
N LEU A 131 -7.85 -1.84 1.39
CA LEU A 131 -7.59 -1.17 0.12
C LEU A 131 -6.17 -1.48 -0.36
N HIS A 132 -5.17 -1.33 0.52
CA HIS A 132 -3.79 -1.61 0.15
C HIS A 132 -3.51 -3.08 -0.11
N GLN A 133 -4.06 -3.99 0.70
CA GLN A 133 -3.94 -5.43 0.46
C GLN A 133 -4.54 -5.81 -0.91
N GLN A 134 -5.72 -5.27 -1.27
CA GLN A 134 -6.37 -5.55 -2.54
C GLN A 134 -5.64 -4.93 -3.73
N VAL A 135 -5.11 -3.71 -3.60
CA VAL A 135 -4.27 -3.06 -4.63
C VAL A 135 -3.01 -3.88 -4.90
N ILE A 136 -2.33 -4.36 -3.85
CA ILE A 136 -1.15 -5.21 -3.97
C ILE A 136 -1.50 -6.52 -4.69
N ASN A 137 -2.61 -7.17 -4.31
CA ASN A 137 -3.06 -8.39 -4.96
C ASN A 137 -3.40 -8.17 -6.44
N ALA A 138 -4.09 -7.06 -6.76
CA ALA A 138 -4.44 -6.71 -8.13
C ALA A 138 -3.19 -6.40 -8.98
N ILE A 139 -2.21 -5.67 -8.45
CA ILE A 139 -0.94 -5.42 -9.15
C ILE A 139 -0.19 -6.74 -9.39
N SER A 140 -0.12 -7.61 -8.37
CA SER A 140 0.52 -8.92 -8.50
C SER A 140 -0.13 -9.76 -9.60
N GLN A 141 -1.46 -9.76 -9.66
CA GLN A 141 -2.21 -10.47 -10.69
C GLN A 141 -1.98 -9.88 -12.09
N ASN A 142 -2.03 -8.56 -12.23
CA ASN A 142 -2.01 -7.89 -13.53
C ASN A 142 -0.61 -7.82 -14.15
N TYR A 143 0.45 -7.71 -13.34
CA TYR A 143 1.80 -7.40 -13.82
C TYR A 143 2.85 -8.47 -13.47
N PHE A 144 2.57 -9.35 -12.51
CA PHE A 144 3.57 -10.32 -12.01
C PHE A 144 3.07 -11.76 -12.02
N ALA A 145 2.00 -12.05 -12.78
CA ALA A 145 1.42 -13.40 -12.90
C ALA A 145 1.13 -14.05 -11.53
N ARG A 146 0.65 -13.28 -10.56
CA ARG A 146 0.39 -13.69 -9.17
C ARG A 146 1.63 -14.04 -8.33
N THR A 147 2.82 -13.71 -8.82
CA THR A 147 4.07 -13.81 -8.05
C THR A 147 4.06 -12.77 -6.92
N ALA A 148 4.69 -13.09 -5.78
CA ALA A 148 4.80 -12.16 -4.66
C ALA A 148 5.56 -10.88 -5.06
N ILE A 149 4.92 -9.72 -4.87
CA ILE A 149 5.46 -8.40 -5.28
C ILE A 149 5.96 -7.55 -4.11
N LEU A 150 6.14 -8.17 -2.96
CA LEU A 150 6.65 -7.54 -1.74
C LEU A 150 7.88 -8.31 -1.28
N PHE A 151 8.83 -7.61 -0.65
CA PHE A 151 9.85 -8.30 0.11
C PHE A 151 9.20 -9.18 1.20
N PRO A 152 9.76 -10.36 1.52
CA PRO A 152 9.16 -11.28 2.48
C PRO A 152 8.86 -10.64 3.85
N ALA A 153 9.74 -9.77 4.35
CA ALA A 153 9.53 -9.03 5.58
C ALA A 153 8.32 -8.08 5.49
N THR A 154 8.20 -7.35 4.38
CA THR A 154 7.09 -6.43 4.11
C THR A 154 5.76 -7.17 3.96
N ALA A 155 5.75 -8.33 3.29
CA ALA A 155 4.56 -9.17 3.17
C ALA A 155 4.06 -9.67 4.53
N ARG A 156 4.97 -10.16 5.39
CA ARG A 156 4.63 -10.56 6.77
C ARG A 156 4.07 -9.38 7.58
N ARG A 157 4.68 -8.21 7.43
CA ARG A 157 4.23 -6.99 8.12
C ARG A 157 2.82 -6.59 7.70
N LEU A 158 2.51 -6.61 6.39
CA LEU A 158 1.15 -6.35 5.90
C LEU A 158 0.15 -7.36 6.48
N LYS A 159 0.46 -8.65 6.43
CA LYS A 159 -0.39 -9.70 7.01
C LYS A 159 -0.66 -9.45 8.50
N GLY A 160 0.37 -9.06 9.25
CA GLY A 160 0.21 -8.70 10.66
C GLY A 160 -0.70 -7.50 10.87
N ILE A 161 -0.56 -6.44 10.06
CA ILE A 161 -1.41 -5.23 10.13
C ILE A 161 -2.87 -5.56 9.79
N VAL A 162 -3.10 -6.39 8.76
CA VAL A 162 -4.44 -6.89 8.42
C VAL A 162 -5.05 -7.64 9.60
N GLY A 163 -4.32 -8.61 10.17
CA GLY A 163 -4.79 -9.39 11.32
C GLY A 163 -5.10 -8.53 12.55
N THR A 164 -4.31 -7.50 12.81
CA THR A 164 -4.58 -6.56 13.90
C THR A 164 -5.84 -5.72 13.65
N ALA A 165 -6.07 -5.26 12.43
CA ALA A 165 -7.29 -4.52 12.09
C ALA A 165 -8.54 -5.40 12.22
N GLU A 166 -8.44 -6.69 11.83
CA GLU A 166 -9.50 -7.69 12.00
C GLU A 166 -9.78 -7.95 13.49
N THR A 167 -8.73 -8.17 14.28
CA THR A 167 -8.83 -8.38 15.75
C THR A 167 -9.53 -7.19 16.43
N LEU A 168 -9.18 -5.95 16.07
CA LEU A 168 -9.83 -4.76 16.64
C LEU A 168 -11.32 -4.68 16.31
N ALA A 169 -11.72 -5.08 15.09
CA ALA A 169 -13.12 -5.13 14.71
C ALA A 169 -13.87 -6.25 15.44
N GLU A 170 -13.23 -7.41 15.64
CA GLU A 170 -13.77 -8.52 16.43
C GLU A 170 -13.98 -8.13 17.90
N GLU A 171 -12.99 -7.49 18.54
CA GLU A 171 -13.11 -6.98 19.91
C GLU A 171 -14.24 -5.96 20.03
N TYR A 172 -14.35 -5.03 19.06
CA TYR A 172 -15.47 -4.08 19.02
C TYR A 172 -16.82 -4.81 18.86
N ASN A 173 -16.90 -5.80 17.98
CA ASN A 173 -18.13 -6.56 17.74
C ASN A 173 -18.54 -7.36 18.98
N GLY A 174 -17.59 -7.94 19.70
CA GLY A 174 -17.82 -8.59 20.99
C GLY A 174 -18.38 -7.60 22.03
N PHE A 175 -17.83 -6.38 22.09
CA PHE A 175 -18.39 -5.31 22.93
C PHE A 175 -19.80 -4.87 22.50
N ALA A 176 -20.06 -4.80 21.20
CA ALA A 176 -21.35 -4.40 20.65
C ALA A 176 -22.46 -5.42 20.96
N GLY A 177 -22.11 -6.71 21.02
CA GLY A 177 -23.03 -7.81 21.32
C GLY A 177 -23.18 -8.17 22.81
N ALA A 178 -22.44 -7.53 23.72
CA ALA A 178 -22.50 -7.85 25.15
C ALA A 178 -23.78 -7.29 25.83
N ASP A 179 -24.52 -8.18 26.51
CA ASP A 179 -25.70 -7.82 27.31
C ASP A 179 -25.34 -6.90 28.49
N GLY A 180 -26.21 -5.92 28.79
CA GLY A 180 -26.05 -5.00 29.93
C GLY A 180 -25.64 -3.57 29.56
N PHE A 181 -25.41 -3.29 28.28
CA PHE A 181 -25.21 -1.95 27.79
C PHE A 181 -26.25 -1.59 26.72
N GLY A 182 -26.92 -0.45 26.84
CA GLY A 182 -28.00 -0.04 25.93
C GLY A 182 -27.67 -0.24 24.44
N SER A 183 -28.66 -0.76 23.70
CA SER A 183 -28.58 -1.17 22.28
C SER A 183 -28.43 0.00 21.30
N GLU A 184 -28.65 1.24 21.73
CA GLU A 184 -28.59 2.40 20.86
C GLU A 184 -27.14 2.76 20.44
N GLY A 185 -26.86 2.61 19.14
CA GLY A 185 -25.61 3.07 18.51
C GLY A 185 -24.50 2.02 18.36
N ARG A 186 -24.73 0.77 18.80
CA ARG A 186 -23.79 -0.36 18.74
C ARG A 186 -24.04 -1.24 17.52
N LEU A 187 -23.77 -0.71 16.33
CA LEU A 187 -23.85 -1.53 15.11
C LEU A 187 -22.53 -2.27 14.91
N PRO A 188 -22.55 -3.58 14.63
CA PRO A 188 -21.33 -4.34 14.36
C PRO A 188 -20.63 -3.81 13.10
N ILE A 189 -19.32 -4.00 13.06
CA ILE A 189 -18.47 -3.75 11.91
C ILE A 189 -18.55 -4.96 10.99
N ASP A 190 -19.21 -4.78 9.85
CA ASP A 190 -19.22 -5.74 8.74
C ASP A 190 -17.96 -5.57 7.89
N LEU A 191 -16.95 -6.42 8.15
CA LEU A 191 -15.67 -6.40 7.44
C LEU A 191 -15.81 -6.82 5.97
N GLU A 192 -16.70 -7.76 5.64
CA GLU A 192 -16.92 -8.17 4.26
C GLU A 192 -17.58 -7.06 3.45
N GLY A 193 -18.57 -6.38 4.02
CA GLY A 193 -19.14 -5.18 3.42
C GLY A 193 -18.12 -4.06 3.26
N VAL A 194 -17.14 -3.92 4.17
CA VAL A 194 -16.01 -3.00 3.97
C VAL A 194 -15.18 -3.42 2.76
N LYS A 195 -14.79 -4.70 2.64
CA LYS A 195 -14.00 -5.20 1.50
C LYS A 195 -14.71 -4.99 0.16
N HIS A 196 -16.01 -5.29 0.08
CA HIS A 196 -16.79 -5.16 -1.16
C HIS A 196 -16.92 -3.71 -1.65
N ARG A 197 -17.05 -2.74 -0.74
CA ARG A 197 -17.18 -1.32 -1.10
C ARG A 197 -15.91 -0.71 -1.70
N LEU A 198 -14.77 -1.39 -1.64
CA LEU A 198 -13.48 -0.86 -2.09
C LEU A 198 -13.21 -1.08 -3.58
N ALA A 199 -14.06 -1.81 -4.32
CA ALA A 199 -13.76 -2.24 -5.69
C ALA A 199 -13.36 -1.09 -6.65
N SER A 200 -14.07 0.05 -6.61
CA SER A 200 -13.71 1.23 -7.42
C SER A 200 -12.37 1.81 -6.96
N ALA A 201 -12.23 2.09 -5.66
CA ALA A 201 -11.01 2.66 -5.09
C ALA A 201 -9.76 1.79 -5.35
N VAL A 202 -9.91 0.46 -5.36
CA VAL A 202 -8.83 -0.47 -5.72
C VAL A 202 -8.43 -0.27 -7.17
N ARG A 203 -9.39 -0.22 -8.10
CA ARG A 203 -9.11 0.00 -9.52
C ARG A 203 -8.37 1.31 -9.75
N ASP A 204 -8.87 2.39 -9.15
CA ASP A 204 -8.32 3.74 -9.33
C ASP A 204 -6.90 3.83 -8.76
N GLU A 205 -6.66 3.24 -7.58
CA GLU A 205 -5.33 3.20 -6.97
C GLU A 205 -4.35 2.32 -7.78
N VAL A 206 -4.79 1.18 -8.32
CA VAL A 206 -3.97 0.33 -9.20
C VAL A 206 -3.53 1.09 -10.44
N VAL A 207 -4.46 1.79 -11.10
CA VAL A 207 -4.17 2.61 -12.29
C VAL A 207 -3.19 3.72 -11.93
N PHE A 208 -3.43 4.43 -10.82
CA PHE A 208 -2.56 5.50 -10.36
C PHE A 208 -1.13 5.00 -10.09
N VAL A 209 -0.97 3.92 -9.31
CA VAL A 209 0.34 3.35 -8.98
C VAL A 209 1.08 2.88 -10.23
N ALA A 210 0.39 2.21 -11.16
CA ALA A 210 0.97 1.76 -12.42
C ALA A 210 1.41 2.95 -13.31
N ARG A 211 0.59 4.01 -13.42
CA ARG A 211 0.96 5.22 -14.18
C ARG A 211 2.16 5.93 -13.59
N MET A 212 2.24 6.04 -12.26
CA MET A 212 3.40 6.63 -11.59
C MET A 212 4.67 5.81 -11.82
N ALA A 213 4.59 4.47 -11.79
CA ALA A 213 5.73 3.62 -12.11
C ALA A 213 6.18 3.76 -13.58
N LYS A 214 5.23 3.89 -14.52
CA LYS A 214 5.53 4.17 -15.93
C LYS A 214 6.20 5.53 -16.12
N ALA A 215 5.72 6.56 -15.43
CA ALA A 215 6.33 7.89 -15.47
C ALA A 215 7.79 7.86 -14.99
N GLU A 216 8.06 7.22 -13.85
CA GLU A 216 9.43 7.05 -13.33
C GLU A 216 10.31 6.22 -14.25
N THR A 217 9.74 5.26 -14.97
CA THR A 217 10.44 4.46 -15.98
C THR A 217 10.92 5.34 -17.12
N LEU A 218 10.03 6.17 -17.68
CA LEU A 218 10.38 7.09 -18.77
C LEU A 218 11.49 8.05 -18.35
N VAL A 219 11.41 8.64 -17.15
CA VAL A 219 12.49 9.48 -16.59
C VAL A 219 13.79 8.69 -16.46
N THR A 220 13.74 7.46 -15.96
CA THR A 220 14.94 6.60 -15.79
C THR A 220 15.61 6.28 -17.13
N LEU A 221 14.84 6.21 -18.21
CA LEU A 221 15.34 5.99 -19.58
C LEU A 221 15.70 7.29 -20.32
N GLY A 222 15.70 8.44 -19.64
CA GLY A 222 16.04 9.74 -20.22
C GLY A 222 14.90 10.45 -20.96
N ARG A 223 13.69 9.89 -20.99
CA ARG A 223 12.48 10.49 -21.58
C ARG A 223 11.77 11.39 -20.57
N ASN A 224 12.49 12.42 -20.12
CA ASN A 224 12.10 13.26 -18.98
C ASN A 224 10.77 14.01 -19.20
N GLU A 225 10.59 14.65 -20.36
CA GLU A 225 9.38 15.42 -20.66
C GLU A 225 8.12 14.55 -20.65
N GLU A 226 8.19 13.39 -21.31
CA GLU A 226 7.09 12.42 -21.35
C GLU A 226 6.79 11.83 -19.97
N GLY A 227 7.83 11.52 -19.20
CA GLY A 227 7.69 11.05 -17.82
C GLY A 227 7.01 12.09 -16.93
N CYS A 228 7.43 13.35 -16.99
CA CYS A 228 6.83 14.46 -16.26
C CYS A 228 5.37 14.70 -16.67
N ALA A 229 5.06 14.67 -17.96
CA ALA A 229 3.70 14.83 -18.46
C ALA A 229 2.76 13.71 -17.97
N LEU A 230 3.23 12.45 -18.00
CA LEU A 230 2.46 11.32 -17.51
C LEU A 230 2.20 11.39 -15.99
N ALA A 231 3.20 11.80 -15.21
CA ALA A 231 3.04 12.02 -13.77
C ALA A 231 2.03 13.14 -13.48
N ALA A 232 2.12 14.27 -14.20
CA ALA A 232 1.21 15.39 -14.04
C ALA A 232 -0.24 15.00 -14.34
N GLY A 233 -0.48 14.22 -15.40
CA GLY A 233 -1.80 13.67 -15.71
C GLY A 233 -2.36 12.79 -14.60
N ALA A 234 -1.53 11.89 -14.05
CA ALA A 234 -1.94 11.02 -12.94
C ALA A 234 -2.30 11.79 -11.65
N TYR A 235 -1.59 12.87 -11.34
CA TYR A 235 -1.93 13.74 -10.20
C TYR A 235 -3.15 14.62 -10.45
N GLY A 236 -3.33 15.12 -11.68
CA GLY A 236 -4.48 15.95 -12.06
C GLY A 236 -5.80 15.20 -11.92
N GLU A 237 -5.88 13.97 -12.43
CA GLU A 237 -7.07 13.11 -12.31
C GLU A 237 -7.40 12.81 -10.84
N ARG A 238 -6.39 12.46 -10.03
CA ARG A 238 -6.58 12.16 -8.60
C ARG A 238 -7.02 13.37 -7.77
N ARG A 239 -6.71 14.59 -8.21
CA ARG A 239 -7.15 15.83 -7.55
C ARG A 239 -8.62 16.12 -7.83
N LEU A 240 -9.09 15.85 -9.05
CA LEU A 240 -10.48 16.03 -9.45
C LEU A 240 -11.41 15.02 -8.76
N GLU A 241 -10.94 13.81 -8.50
CA GLU A 241 -11.70 12.77 -7.77
C GLU A 241 -11.86 13.04 -6.26
N ARG A 242 -11.11 14.00 -5.70
CA ARG A 242 -11.14 14.36 -4.27
C ARG A 242 -11.92 15.65 -3.97
N GLN A 243 -12.47 16.32 -4.98
CA GLN A 243 -13.32 17.50 -4.86
C GLN A 243 -14.79 17.10 -4.98
#